data_AF-A0A8T4ANC4-F1
#
_entry.id   AF-A0A8T4ANC4-F1
#
_cell.length_a   1.000
_cell.length_b   1.000
_cell.length_c   1.000
_cell.angle_alpha   90.00
_cell.angle_beta   90.00
_cell.angle_gamma   90.00
#
_symmetry.space_group_name_H-M   'P 1'
#
loop_
_entity.id
_entity.type
_entity.pdbx_description
1 polymer ?
#
loop_
_entity_poly.entity_id
_entity_poly.type
_entity_poly.pdbx_seq_one_letter_code
_entity_poly.pdbx_strand_id
1 'polypeptide(L)'
;MKKSFKSVSGAALALAFLLGGAPALAQDASTVSVDRETARVEFEAKREANRAEFEATRVEIDATRDVKRAEEREERIVSEEREDRLRISEDGRKENIEEKREERKEKLAERKADLREKLSDRAKDRIEKYLERMSRKMSAMADRLEQIVDRFDDRLNKIEEDGNDVSSARTALADAKEAISDARAQIEILANTSVDLSSSLGADGSVATDPREALAKVKEAASTAREALKDAHESLRDAVEAIRNLKLSASVLNAVE
;
A
#
# COMPACT_ATOMS: atom_id res chain seq x y z
N MET A 1 -4.15 17.54 26.21
CA MET A 1 -5.38 17.67 27.02
C MET A 1 -5.95 16.30 27.34
N LYS A 2 -5.74 15.76 28.54
CA LYS A 2 -6.58 14.72 29.15
C LYS A 2 -6.44 14.84 30.67
N LYS A 3 -7.60 14.95 31.32
CA LYS A 3 -7.81 15.45 32.68
C LYS A 3 -7.76 14.33 33.73
N SER A 4 -7.28 14.71 34.91
CA SER A 4 -7.60 14.29 36.29
C SER A 4 -8.25 12.92 36.56
N PHE A 5 -7.64 12.16 37.48
CA PHE A 5 -8.35 11.24 38.37
C PHE A 5 -8.47 11.87 39.76
N LYS A 6 -9.70 12.06 40.23
CA LYS A 6 -10.05 12.50 41.59
C LYS A 6 -10.12 11.27 42.50
N SER A 7 -9.55 11.38 43.70
CA SER A 7 -9.83 10.53 44.85
C SER A 7 -11.22 10.83 45.42
N VAL A 8 -11.96 9.80 45.82
CA VAL A 8 -13.22 9.93 46.57
C VAL A 8 -13.19 8.97 47.75
N SER A 9 -13.40 9.56 48.93
CA SER A 9 -13.64 8.93 50.22
C SER A 9 -14.85 7.99 50.23
N GLY A 10 -14.77 6.95 51.05
CA GLY A 10 -15.93 6.17 51.50
C GLY A 10 -15.85 6.01 53.02
N ALA A 11 -16.84 6.56 53.71
CA ALA A 11 -16.97 6.63 55.16
C ALA A 11 -17.87 5.52 55.73
N ALA A 12 -17.69 5.28 57.03
CA ALA A 12 -18.67 4.85 58.03
C ALA A 12 -19.30 3.46 57.94
N LEU A 13 -19.23 2.69 59.03
CA LEU A 13 -20.42 2.41 59.85
C LEU A 13 -20.05 1.81 61.22
N ALA A 14 -20.59 2.44 62.25
CA ALA A 14 -20.58 2.00 63.64
C ALA A 14 -21.59 0.85 63.87
N LEU A 15 -21.32 -0.02 64.83
CA LEU A 15 -22.37 -0.86 65.42
C LEU A 15 -22.22 -0.88 66.95
N ALA A 16 -23.02 -0.03 67.59
CA ALA A 16 -23.36 -0.10 68.99
C ALA A 16 -24.48 -1.15 69.19
N PHE A 17 -24.36 -2.00 70.20
CA PHE A 17 -25.50 -2.73 70.75
C PHE A 17 -25.62 -2.40 72.24
N LEU A 18 -26.82 -1.95 72.59
CA LEU A 18 -27.25 -1.31 73.83
C LEU A 18 -28.41 -2.14 74.39
N LEU A 19 -28.59 -2.05 75.72
CA LEU A 19 -29.79 -2.36 76.53
C LEU A 19 -29.98 -3.78 77.09
N GLY A 20 -30.15 -3.80 78.43
CA GLY A 20 -31.26 -4.53 79.03
C GLY A 20 -31.14 -4.90 80.52
N GLY A 21 -31.55 -4.01 81.43
CA GLY A 21 -32.31 -4.40 82.63
C GLY A 21 -31.58 -4.43 84.00
N ALA A 22 -31.82 -3.41 84.82
CA ALA A 22 -31.84 -3.53 86.29
C ALA A 22 -33.25 -3.99 86.75
N PRO A 23 -33.41 -4.60 87.94
CA PRO A 23 -33.85 -3.79 89.09
C PRO A 23 -33.39 -4.22 90.50
N ALA A 24 -33.35 -3.21 91.38
CA ALA A 24 -33.84 -3.15 92.77
C ALA A 24 -33.37 -4.14 93.88
N LEU A 25 -32.66 -3.54 94.87
CA LEU A 25 -32.80 -3.60 96.35
C LEU A 25 -33.38 -4.85 97.04
N ALA A 26 -32.62 -5.41 97.98
CA ALA A 26 -33.11 -5.78 99.33
C ALA A 26 -31.94 -5.92 100.33
N GLN A 27 -32.15 -5.37 101.53
CA GLN A 27 -31.31 -5.54 102.73
C GLN A 27 -31.30 -7.01 103.16
N ASP A 28 -30.18 -7.52 103.67
CA ASP A 28 -30.22 -8.10 105.02
C ASP A 28 -28.83 -8.21 105.66
N ALA A 29 -28.83 -8.04 106.96
CA ALA A 29 -27.66 -7.95 107.80
C ALA A 29 -27.18 -9.34 108.25
N SER A 30 -25.88 -9.41 108.56
CA SER A 30 -25.25 -10.34 109.49
C SER A 30 -25.26 -11.83 109.13
N THR A 31 -24.08 -12.43 108.95
CA THR A 31 -23.46 -13.34 109.92
C THR A 31 -22.24 -14.06 109.32
N VAL A 32 -21.17 -14.10 110.12
CA VAL A 32 -20.30 -15.27 110.35
C VAL A 32 -19.33 -15.69 109.24
N SER A 33 -18.18 -15.07 109.34
CA SER A 33 -16.82 -15.61 109.21
C SER A 33 -16.64 -17.12 109.49
N VAL A 34 -16.80 -18.00 108.49
CA VAL A 34 -16.04 -19.26 108.31
C VAL A 34 -16.08 -19.68 106.83
N ASP A 35 -15.48 -18.93 105.89
CA ASP A 35 -15.39 -19.36 104.47
C ASP A 35 -14.25 -18.66 103.67
N ARG A 36 -13.16 -18.30 104.37
CA ARG A 36 -12.04 -17.52 103.79
C ARG A 36 -10.88 -18.37 103.26
N GLU A 37 -10.78 -19.63 103.68
CA GLU A 37 -9.79 -20.60 103.19
C GLU A 37 -10.27 -21.34 101.93
N THR A 38 -11.53 -21.77 101.89
CA THR A 38 -12.21 -22.34 100.72
C THR A 38 -12.18 -21.37 99.54
N ALA A 39 -12.49 -20.09 99.77
CA ALA A 39 -12.42 -19.04 98.75
C ALA A 39 -10.99 -18.76 98.23
N ARG A 40 -9.94 -18.96 99.04
CA ARG A 40 -8.54 -18.79 98.60
C ARG A 40 -8.06 -19.98 97.75
N VAL A 41 -8.38 -21.20 98.15
CA VAL A 41 -8.07 -22.41 97.39
C VAL A 41 -8.82 -22.42 96.06
N GLU A 42 -10.09 -22.01 96.03
CA GLU A 42 -10.83 -21.84 94.78
C GLU A 42 -10.28 -20.73 93.89
N PHE A 43 -9.76 -19.64 94.48
CA PHE A 43 -9.15 -18.55 93.72
C PHE A 43 -7.80 -18.95 93.11
N GLU A 44 -6.97 -19.71 93.83
CA GLU A 44 -5.72 -20.26 93.31
C GLU A 44 -5.97 -21.32 92.24
N ALA A 45 -6.93 -22.22 92.46
CA ALA A 45 -7.36 -23.19 91.45
C ALA A 45 -7.93 -22.52 90.19
N LYS A 46 -8.73 -21.45 90.33
CA LYS A 46 -9.20 -20.64 89.18
C LYS A 46 -8.04 -19.93 88.48
N ARG A 47 -7.03 -19.48 89.22
CA ARG A 47 -5.87 -18.79 88.65
C ARG A 47 -4.94 -19.73 87.88
N GLU A 48 -4.77 -20.96 88.37
CA GLU A 48 -4.04 -22.01 87.66
C GLU A 48 -4.80 -22.52 86.44
N ALA A 49 -6.11 -22.74 86.55
CA ALA A 49 -6.97 -23.06 85.42
C ALA A 49 -6.92 -21.97 84.34
N ASN A 50 -7.05 -20.70 84.72
CA ASN A 50 -6.94 -19.57 83.79
C ASN A 50 -5.54 -19.46 83.16
N ARG A 51 -4.47 -19.82 83.87
CA ARG A 51 -3.11 -19.86 83.30
C ARG A 51 -2.96 -20.99 82.29
N ALA A 52 -3.46 -22.18 82.61
CA ALA A 52 -3.45 -23.32 81.71
C ALA A 52 -4.28 -23.04 80.45
N GLU A 53 -5.47 -22.44 80.59
CA GLU A 53 -6.29 -22.00 79.46
C GLU A 53 -5.61 -20.89 78.64
N PHE A 54 -4.94 -19.94 79.28
CA PHE A 54 -4.20 -18.88 78.57
C PHE A 54 -2.98 -19.43 77.82
N GLU A 55 -2.27 -20.39 78.39
CA GLU A 55 -1.15 -21.06 77.73
C GLU A 55 -1.63 -21.95 76.57
N ALA A 56 -2.73 -22.67 76.76
CA ALA A 56 -3.34 -23.48 75.69
C ALA A 56 -3.82 -22.59 74.53
N THR A 57 -4.54 -21.50 74.82
CA THR A 57 -4.99 -20.53 73.81
C THR A 57 -3.81 -19.83 73.14
N ARG A 58 -2.73 -19.51 73.86
CA ARG A 58 -1.50 -18.95 73.26
C ARG A 58 -0.84 -19.91 72.28
N VAL A 59 -0.72 -21.19 72.65
CA VAL A 59 -0.16 -22.22 71.76
C VAL A 59 -1.05 -22.41 70.52
N GLU A 60 -2.37 -22.37 70.68
CA GLU A 60 -3.32 -22.44 69.57
C GLU A 60 -3.24 -21.20 68.64
N ILE A 61 -3.08 -20.01 69.21
CA ILE A 61 -2.87 -18.76 68.45
C ILE A 61 -1.54 -18.79 67.69
N ASP A 62 -0.45 -19.28 68.30
CA ASP A 62 0.84 -19.37 67.63
C ASP A 62 0.81 -20.43 66.51
N ALA A 63 0.17 -21.58 66.75
CA ALA A 63 -0.04 -22.61 65.73
C ALA A 63 -0.89 -22.11 64.54
N THR A 64 -2.00 -21.42 64.81
CA THR A 64 -2.84 -20.84 63.75
C THR A 64 -2.11 -19.74 62.98
N ARG A 65 -1.27 -18.95 63.66
CA ARG A 65 -0.44 -17.92 63.01
C ARG A 65 0.63 -18.51 62.09
N ASP A 66 1.24 -19.63 62.48
CA ASP A 66 2.25 -20.30 61.66
C ASP A 66 1.63 -21.04 60.47
N VAL A 67 0.45 -21.63 60.61
CA VAL A 67 -0.34 -22.17 59.49
C VAL A 67 -0.69 -21.04 58.51
N LYS A 68 -1.23 -19.92 59.00
CA LYS A 68 -1.57 -18.77 58.14
C LYS A 68 -0.35 -18.19 57.41
N ARG A 69 0.81 -18.13 58.08
CA ARG A 69 2.08 -17.71 57.44
C ARG A 69 2.56 -18.69 56.39
N ALA A 70 2.32 -19.99 56.56
CA ALA A 70 2.65 -21.01 55.57
C ALA A 70 1.73 -20.90 54.35
N GLU A 71 0.42 -20.75 54.55
CA GLU A 71 -0.58 -20.52 53.49
C GLU A 71 -0.25 -19.26 52.67
N GLU A 72 0.04 -18.13 53.34
CA GLU A 72 0.43 -16.88 52.66
C GLU A 72 1.74 -16.98 51.87
N ARG A 73 2.63 -17.93 52.21
CA ARG A 73 3.85 -18.19 51.45
C ARG A 73 3.57 -19.06 50.24
N GLU A 74 2.74 -20.09 50.39
CA GLU A 74 2.31 -20.93 49.28
C GLU A 74 1.51 -20.13 48.25
N GLU A 75 0.57 -19.28 48.69
CA GLU A 75 -0.18 -18.38 47.80
C GLU A 75 0.74 -17.43 47.01
N ARG A 76 1.81 -16.92 47.64
CA ARG A 76 2.81 -16.09 46.97
C ARG A 76 3.57 -16.86 45.91
N ILE A 77 4.03 -18.07 46.21
CA ILE A 77 4.74 -18.93 45.26
C ILE A 77 3.83 -19.26 44.07
N VAL A 78 2.57 -19.63 44.32
CA VAL A 78 1.58 -19.92 43.27
C VAL A 78 1.28 -18.67 42.43
N SER A 79 1.21 -17.49 43.05
CA SER A 79 1.02 -16.22 42.33
C SER A 79 2.22 -15.88 41.45
N GLU A 80 3.45 -16.06 41.95
CA GLU A 80 4.69 -15.82 41.20
C GLU A 80 4.81 -16.77 40.00
N GLU A 81 4.56 -18.07 40.19
CA GLU A 81 4.57 -19.06 39.10
C GLU A 81 3.50 -18.75 38.03
N ARG A 82 2.34 -18.25 38.45
CA ARG A 82 1.27 -17.83 37.54
C ARG A 82 1.69 -16.59 36.74
N GLU A 83 2.33 -15.61 37.38
CA GLU A 83 2.87 -14.43 36.71
C GLU A 83 3.96 -14.80 35.71
N ASP A 84 4.90 -15.67 36.07
CA ASP A 84 5.98 -16.10 35.18
C ASP A 84 5.44 -16.89 33.99
N ARG A 85 4.44 -17.77 34.20
CA ARG A 85 3.77 -18.45 33.10
C ARG A 85 3.07 -17.47 32.14
N LEU A 86 2.44 -16.42 32.67
CA LEU A 86 1.82 -15.39 31.85
C LEU A 86 2.87 -14.59 31.08
N ARG A 87 3.98 -14.20 31.70
CA ARG A 87 5.10 -13.51 31.02
C ARG A 87 5.67 -14.34 29.88
N ILE A 88 5.98 -15.61 30.13
CA ILE A 88 6.49 -16.53 29.10
C ILE A 88 5.48 -16.67 27.94
N SER A 89 4.18 -16.78 28.26
CA SER A 89 3.14 -16.87 27.23
C SER A 89 2.96 -15.57 26.46
N GLU A 90 3.10 -14.41 27.10
CA GLU A 90 3.00 -13.10 26.44
C GLU A 90 4.19 -12.86 25.51
N ASP A 91 5.41 -13.19 25.96
CA ASP A 91 6.62 -13.01 25.18
C ASP A 91 6.65 -13.97 23.98
N GLY A 92 6.31 -15.25 24.19
CA GLY A 92 6.14 -16.20 23.08
C GLY A 92 5.04 -15.78 22.09
N ARG A 93 3.99 -15.09 22.55
CA ARG A 93 2.95 -14.54 21.66
C ARG A 93 3.44 -13.31 20.89
N LYS A 94 4.24 -12.44 21.51
CA LYS A 94 4.86 -11.29 20.84
C LYS A 94 5.82 -11.75 19.75
N GLU A 95 6.72 -12.69 20.06
CA GLU A 95 7.67 -13.27 19.09
C GLU A 95 6.94 -13.88 17.90
N ASN A 96 5.92 -14.72 18.13
CA ASN A 96 5.10 -15.29 17.05
C ASN A 96 4.38 -14.22 16.20
N ILE A 97 3.97 -13.10 16.80
CA ILE A 97 3.33 -12.01 16.05
C ILE A 97 4.37 -11.25 15.21
N GLU A 98 5.57 -11.03 15.74
CA GLU A 98 6.68 -10.37 15.04
C GLU A 98 7.18 -11.22 13.88
N GLU A 99 7.43 -12.51 14.10
CA GLU A 99 7.83 -13.45 13.04
C GLU A 99 6.79 -13.48 11.91
N LYS A 100 5.50 -13.62 12.23
CA LYS A 100 4.41 -13.56 11.23
C LYS A 100 4.26 -12.20 10.57
N ARG A 101 4.75 -11.11 11.18
CA ARG A 101 4.74 -9.78 10.57
C ARG A 101 5.89 -9.64 9.58
N GLU A 102 7.09 -10.08 9.95
CA GLU A 102 8.26 -10.06 9.07
C GLU A 102 8.05 -11.01 7.88
N GLU A 103 7.60 -12.25 8.09
CA GLU A 103 7.29 -13.19 7.00
C GLU A 103 6.24 -12.62 6.03
N ARG A 104 5.22 -11.91 6.56
CA ARG A 104 4.23 -11.22 5.72
C ARG A 104 4.82 -10.04 4.96
N LYS A 105 5.70 -9.25 5.58
CA LYS A 105 6.38 -8.13 4.91
C LYS A 105 7.27 -8.64 3.78
N GLU A 106 8.04 -9.69 4.03
CA GLU A 106 8.91 -10.33 3.03
C GLU A 106 8.10 -10.87 1.85
N LYS A 107 7.05 -11.67 2.12
CA LYS A 107 6.13 -12.17 1.08
C LYS A 107 5.46 -11.04 0.29
N LEU A 108 5.13 -9.92 0.94
CA LEU A 108 4.56 -8.76 0.24
C LEU A 108 5.61 -8.02 -0.59
N ALA A 109 6.86 -7.94 -0.13
CA ALA A 109 7.96 -7.32 -0.87
C ALA A 109 8.30 -8.16 -2.12
N GLU A 110 8.43 -9.48 -1.97
CA GLU A 110 8.65 -10.43 -3.06
C GLU A 110 7.53 -10.36 -4.10
N ARG A 111 6.26 -10.48 -3.67
CA ARG A 111 5.11 -10.33 -4.59
C ARG A 111 5.09 -8.99 -5.32
N LYS A 112 5.50 -7.90 -4.65
CA LYS A 112 5.57 -6.58 -5.28
C LYS A 112 6.69 -6.51 -6.31
N ALA A 113 7.84 -7.12 -6.04
CA ALA A 113 8.96 -7.19 -6.99
C ALA A 113 8.56 -7.99 -8.23
N ASP A 114 8.05 -9.22 -8.05
CA ASP A 114 7.56 -10.08 -9.13
C ASP A 114 6.48 -9.39 -9.98
N LEU A 115 5.54 -8.69 -9.33
CA LEU A 115 4.47 -8.01 -10.03
C LEU A 115 5.01 -6.82 -10.84
N ARG A 116 6.01 -6.10 -10.30
CA ARG A 116 6.65 -4.99 -11.02
C ARG A 116 7.39 -5.50 -12.25
N GLU A 117 8.16 -6.58 -12.13
CA GLU A 117 8.88 -7.20 -13.25
C GLU A 117 7.92 -7.70 -14.34
N LYS A 118 6.90 -8.47 -13.96
CA LYS A 118 5.89 -8.96 -14.92
C LYS A 118 5.12 -7.82 -15.59
N LEU A 119 4.87 -6.73 -14.87
CA LEU A 119 4.21 -5.56 -15.44
C LEU A 119 5.14 -4.79 -16.38
N SER A 120 6.43 -4.66 -16.06
CA SER A 120 7.40 -4.01 -16.95
C SER A 120 7.56 -4.78 -18.26
N ASP A 121 7.67 -6.11 -18.21
CA ASP A 121 7.86 -6.91 -19.42
C ASP A 121 6.63 -6.90 -20.32
N ARG A 122 5.44 -7.03 -19.73
CA ARG A 122 4.18 -6.89 -20.47
C ARG A 122 3.97 -5.49 -21.02
N ALA A 123 4.54 -4.45 -20.41
CA ALA A 123 4.49 -3.10 -20.93
C ALA A 123 5.45 -2.96 -22.13
N LYS A 124 6.68 -3.47 -22.02
CA LYS A 124 7.68 -3.52 -23.11
C LYS A 124 7.11 -4.19 -24.35
N ASP A 125 6.63 -5.43 -24.21
CA ASP A 125 6.08 -6.22 -25.33
C ASP A 125 4.89 -5.51 -26.00
N ARG A 126 4.04 -4.83 -25.21
CA ARG A 126 2.91 -4.06 -25.75
C ARG A 126 3.35 -2.82 -26.51
N ILE A 127 4.37 -2.11 -26.02
CA ILE A 127 4.92 -0.92 -26.68
C ILE A 127 5.63 -1.31 -27.98
N GLU A 128 6.45 -2.36 -27.94
CA GLU A 128 7.17 -2.88 -29.11
C GLU A 128 6.21 -3.32 -30.22
N LYS A 129 5.22 -4.16 -29.89
CA LYS A 129 4.16 -4.56 -30.85
C LYS A 129 3.34 -3.39 -31.35
N TYR A 130 3.17 -2.34 -30.56
CA TYR A 130 2.47 -1.13 -31.00
C TYR A 130 3.30 -0.36 -32.02
N LEU A 131 4.59 -0.15 -31.73
CA LEU A 131 5.55 0.52 -32.60
C LEU A 131 5.70 -0.20 -33.93
N GLU A 132 5.94 -1.51 -33.91
CA GLU A 132 6.10 -2.33 -35.11
C GLU A 132 4.87 -2.27 -36.03
N ARG A 133 3.66 -2.33 -35.45
CA ARG A 133 2.42 -2.22 -36.24
C ARG A 133 2.24 -0.82 -36.81
N MET A 134 2.59 0.21 -36.05
CA MET A 134 2.44 1.60 -36.48
C MET A 134 3.44 1.94 -37.59
N SER A 135 4.72 1.62 -37.40
CA SER A 135 5.77 1.87 -38.39
C SER A 135 5.45 1.16 -39.70
N ARG A 136 5.13 -0.14 -39.67
CA ARG A 136 4.71 -0.89 -40.87
C ARG A 136 3.54 -0.25 -41.60
N LYS A 137 2.51 0.17 -40.87
CA LYS A 137 1.33 0.81 -41.46
C LYS A 137 1.69 2.14 -42.14
N MET A 138 2.53 2.94 -41.49
CA MET A 138 2.96 4.25 -42.01
C MET A 138 3.91 4.11 -43.19
N SER A 139 4.88 3.18 -43.15
CA SER A 139 5.74 2.86 -44.29
C SER A 139 4.90 2.46 -45.50
N ALA A 140 3.92 1.57 -45.32
CA ALA A 140 3.02 1.18 -46.39
C ALA A 140 2.16 2.35 -46.93
N MET A 141 1.91 3.40 -46.13
CA MET A 141 1.27 4.62 -46.61
C MET A 141 2.23 5.46 -47.45
N ALA A 142 3.47 5.67 -46.98
CA ALA A 142 4.50 6.38 -47.74
C ALA A 142 4.76 5.71 -49.10
N ASP A 143 4.85 4.37 -49.14
CA ASP A 143 5.06 3.61 -50.38
C ASP A 143 3.91 3.81 -51.38
N ARG A 144 2.67 3.91 -50.90
CA ARG A 144 1.52 4.21 -51.76
C ARG A 144 1.56 5.62 -52.31
N LEU A 145 2.03 6.59 -51.53
CA LEU A 145 2.18 7.97 -51.99
C LEU A 145 3.26 8.05 -53.08
N GLU A 146 4.38 7.36 -52.90
CA GLU A 146 5.46 7.28 -53.90
C GLU A 146 4.97 6.64 -55.21
N GLN A 147 4.23 5.52 -55.14
CA GLN A 147 3.60 4.92 -56.33
C GLN A 147 2.60 5.84 -57.05
N ILE A 148 2.00 6.81 -56.35
CA ILE A 148 1.14 7.82 -56.99
C ILE A 148 2.02 8.86 -57.68
N VAL A 149 3.09 9.30 -57.04
CA VAL A 149 4.07 10.23 -57.61
C VAL A 149 4.66 9.70 -58.91
N ASP A 150 5.11 8.43 -58.93
CA ASP A 150 5.70 7.80 -60.13
C ASP A 150 4.70 7.83 -61.31
N ARG A 151 3.43 7.53 -61.04
CA ARG A 151 2.37 7.59 -62.05
C ARG A 151 2.10 9.01 -62.56
N PHE A 152 2.32 10.03 -61.72
CA PHE A 152 2.21 11.42 -62.13
C PHE A 152 3.41 11.89 -62.92
N ASP A 153 4.62 11.44 -62.60
CA ASP A 153 5.79 11.69 -63.45
C ASP A 153 5.58 11.13 -64.85
N ASP A 154 5.14 9.87 -64.97
CA ASP A 154 4.84 9.24 -66.27
C ASP A 154 3.77 10.02 -67.05
N ARG A 155 2.77 10.54 -66.34
CA ARG A 155 1.68 11.31 -66.95
C ARG A 155 2.14 12.70 -67.38
N LEU A 156 3.00 13.35 -66.61
CA LEU A 156 3.59 14.64 -66.96
C LEU A 156 4.52 14.52 -68.16
N ASN A 157 5.34 13.45 -68.22
CA ASN A 157 6.18 13.16 -69.40
C ASN A 157 5.34 13.12 -70.68
N LYS A 158 4.20 12.43 -70.67
CA LYS A 158 3.31 12.35 -71.84
C LYS A 158 2.69 13.70 -72.22
N ILE A 159 2.29 14.50 -71.22
CA ILE A 159 1.70 15.83 -71.47
C ILE A 159 2.75 16.79 -72.05
N GLU A 160 4.00 16.66 -71.61
CA GLU A 160 5.15 17.42 -72.10
C GLU A 160 5.53 17.00 -73.54
N GLU A 161 5.47 15.71 -73.86
CA GLU A 161 5.63 15.19 -75.23
C GLU A 161 4.56 15.74 -76.19
N ASP A 162 3.34 15.97 -75.69
CA ASP A 162 2.26 16.64 -76.42
C ASP A 162 2.46 18.17 -76.57
N GLY A 163 3.59 18.72 -76.10
CA GLY A 163 3.97 20.13 -76.25
C GLY A 163 3.36 21.08 -75.23
N ASN A 164 2.74 20.57 -74.16
CA ASN A 164 2.17 21.40 -73.11
C ASN A 164 3.22 21.78 -72.05
N ASP A 165 3.14 23.00 -71.52
CA ASP A 165 3.98 23.43 -70.40
C ASP A 165 3.57 22.71 -69.10
N VAL A 166 4.47 21.89 -68.55
CA VAL A 166 4.28 21.13 -67.31
C VAL A 166 5.01 21.72 -66.10
N SER A 167 5.64 22.88 -66.24
CA SER A 167 6.53 23.48 -65.24
C SER A 167 5.89 23.58 -63.84
N SER A 168 4.68 24.16 -63.75
CA SER A 168 3.96 24.31 -62.48
C SER A 168 3.63 22.96 -61.80
N ALA A 169 3.21 21.96 -62.58
CA ALA A 169 2.89 20.65 -62.05
C ALA A 169 4.14 19.85 -61.66
N ARG A 170 5.27 20.06 -62.35
CA ARG A 170 6.58 19.50 -61.96
C ARG A 170 7.02 20.05 -60.62
N THR A 171 6.88 21.35 -60.39
CA THR A 171 7.19 21.98 -59.09
C THR A 171 6.32 21.38 -57.98
N ALA A 172 5.00 21.33 -58.15
CA ALA A 172 4.12 20.76 -57.13
C ALA A 172 4.40 19.27 -56.86
N LEU A 173 4.80 18.51 -57.88
CA LEU A 173 5.20 17.11 -57.72
C LEU A 173 6.54 16.96 -57.00
N ALA A 174 7.48 17.90 -57.19
CA ALA A 174 8.73 17.95 -56.44
C ALA A 174 8.47 18.23 -54.95
N ASP A 175 7.59 19.18 -54.63
CA ASP A 175 7.18 19.47 -53.25
C ASP A 175 6.55 18.24 -52.59
N ALA A 176 5.72 17.50 -53.32
CA ALA A 176 5.15 16.24 -52.84
C ALA A 176 6.22 15.16 -52.58
N LYS A 177 7.26 15.06 -53.42
CA LYS A 177 8.39 14.14 -53.20
C LYS A 177 9.18 14.49 -51.94
N GLU A 178 9.44 15.78 -51.73
CA GLU A 178 10.12 16.27 -50.53
C GLU A 178 9.31 15.93 -49.27
N ALA A 179 8.01 16.22 -49.26
CA ALA A 179 7.14 15.91 -48.12
C ALA A 179 7.04 14.39 -47.85
N ILE A 180 7.04 13.54 -48.89
CA ILE A 180 7.10 12.06 -48.71
C ILE A 180 8.44 11.64 -48.10
N SER A 181 9.56 12.25 -48.53
CA SER A 181 10.88 11.99 -47.97
C SER A 181 10.93 12.36 -46.48
N ASP A 182 10.40 13.52 -46.11
CA ASP A 182 10.29 13.94 -44.71
C ASP A 182 9.42 12.99 -43.90
N ALA A 183 8.28 12.56 -44.44
CA ALA A 183 7.43 11.56 -43.80
C ALA A 183 8.19 10.25 -43.56
N ARG A 184 9.00 9.78 -44.51
CA ARG A 184 9.84 8.59 -44.33
C ARG A 184 10.87 8.77 -43.23
N ALA A 185 11.55 9.92 -43.17
CA ALA A 185 12.50 10.21 -42.11
C ALA A 185 11.81 10.16 -40.72
N GLN A 186 10.61 10.72 -40.58
CA GLN A 186 9.86 10.65 -39.32
C GLN A 186 9.41 9.23 -38.96
N ILE A 187 9.04 8.41 -39.96
CA ILE A 187 8.70 7.00 -39.75
C ILE A 187 9.93 6.20 -39.29
N GLU A 188 11.11 6.50 -39.83
CA GLU A 188 12.37 5.89 -39.42
C GLU A 188 12.72 6.27 -37.97
N ILE A 189 12.56 7.55 -37.60
CA ILE A 189 12.72 8.00 -36.21
C ILE A 189 11.77 7.24 -35.27
N LEU A 190 10.50 7.09 -35.66
CA LEU A 190 9.53 6.29 -34.90
C LEU A 190 9.97 4.82 -34.76
N ALA A 191 10.48 4.21 -35.83
CA ALA A 191 10.98 2.84 -35.80
C ALA A 191 12.19 2.70 -34.86
N ASN A 192 13.13 3.64 -34.93
CA ASN A 192 14.35 3.65 -34.10
C ASN A 192 14.05 3.96 -32.62
N THR A 193 12.96 4.67 -32.33
CA THR A 193 12.48 4.86 -30.95
C THR A 193 12.27 3.52 -30.23
N SER A 194 11.94 2.44 -30.96
CA SER A 194 11.83 1.09 -30.37
C SER A 194 13.18 0.54 -29.88
N VAL A 195 14.26 0.81 -30.61
CA VAL A 195 15.62 0.36 -30.29
C VAL A 195 16.13 1.10 -29.05
N ASP A 196 15.90 2.41 -28.99
CA ASP A 196 16.26 3.23 -27.82
C ASP A 196 15.53 2.79 -26.55
N LEU A 197 14.26 2.40 -26.67
CA LEU A 197 13.51 1.86 -25.53
C LEU A 197 13.97 0.47 -25.12
N SER A 198 14.27 -0.41 -26.07
CA SER A 198 14.79 -1.75 -25.75
C SER A 198 16.12 -1.71 -25.01
N SER A 199 16.95 -0.69 -25.29
CA SER A 199 18.26 -0.49 -24.66
C SER A 199 18.19 0.33 -23.36
N SER A 200 17.24 1.25 -23.21
CA SER A 200 17.09 2.07 -22.00
C SER A 200 16.33 1.36 -20.87
N LEU A 201 15.49 0.38 -21.17
CA LEU A 201 14.90 -0.48 -20.15
C LEU A 201 15.84 -1.64 -19.81
N GLY A 202 16.92 -1.33 -19.09
CA GLY A 202 18.03 -2.22 -18.76
C GLY A 202 17.65 -3.65 -18.31
N ALA A 203 18.59 -4.57 -18.52
CA ALA A 203 18.47 -6.02 -18.28
C ALA A 203 18.25 -6.44 -16.82
N ASP A 204 18.26 -5.51 -15.86
CA ASP A 204 18.22 -5.75 -14.41
C ASP A 204 16.88 -5.38 -13.75
N GLY A 205 15.82 -5.12 -14.54
CA GLY A 205 14.54 -4.63 -13.99
C GLY A 205 14.61 -3.23 -13.36
N SER A 206 15.80 -2.63 -13.28
CA SER A 206 16.06 -1.22 -13.04
C SER A 206 15.56 -0.42 -14.24
N VAL A 207 14.44 0.24 -14.03
CA VAL A 207 13.82 1.16 -14.97
C VAL A 207 14.72 2.40 -15.08
N ALA A 208 15.66 2.43 -16.04
CA ALA A 208 16.43 3.66 -16.29
C ALA A 208 15.58 4.77 -16.95
N THR A 209 14.37 4.44 -17.41
CA THR A 209 13.38 5.39 -17.96
C THR A 209 11.97 4.91 -17.61
N ASP A 210 11.16 5.72 -16.90
CA ASP A 210 9.79 5.36 -16.50
C ASP A 210 9.00 4.87 -17.74
N PRO A 211 8.32 3.70 -17.71
CA PRO A 211 7.50 3.23 -18.83
C PRO A 211 6.50 4.27 -19.34
N ARG A 212 6.08 5.21 -18.48
CA ARG A 212 5.23 6.34 -18.87
C ARG A 212 5.96 7.34 -19.77
N GLU A 213 7.19 7.68 -19.46
CA GLU A 213 8.04 8.56 -20.26
C GLU A 213 8.37 7.91 -21.60
N ALA A 214 8.69 6.61 -21.58
CA ALA A 214 8.88 5.82 -22.80
C ALA A 214 7.65 5.88 -23.72
N LEU A 215 6.47 5.65 -23.16
CA LEU A 215 5.21 5.69 -23.91
C LEU A 215 4.86 7.10 -24.40
N ALA A 216 5.24 8.15 -23.66
CA ALA A 216 5.07 9.54 -24.09
C ALA A 216 5.92 9.84 -25.34
N LYS A 217 7.21 9.46 -25.32
CA LYS A 217 8.11 9.61 -26.49
C LYS A 217 7.58 8.90 -27.73
N VAL A 218 7.08 7.67 -27.55
CA VAL A 218 6.46 6.89 -28.64
C VAL A 218 5.25 7.61 -29.22
N LYS A 219 4.40 8.17 -28.37
CA LYS A 219 3.21 8.91 -28.83
C LYS A 219 3.58 10.16 -29.59
N GLU A 220 4.58 10.90 -29.13
CA GLU A 220 5.08 12.10 -29.77
C GLU A 220 5.65 11.78 -31.15
N ALA A 221 6.61 10.85 -31.24
CA ALA A 221 7.18 10.41 -32.51
C ALA A 221 6.09 9.88 -33.48
N ALA A 222 5.11 9.15 -32.96
CA ALA A 222 3.99 8.67 -33.76
C ALA A 222 3.04 9.79 -34.21
N SER A 223 2.93 10.90 -33.48
CA SER A 223 2.16 12.08 -33.91
C SER A 223 2.89 12.79 -35.04
N THR A 224 4.19 13.07 -34.85
CA THR A 224 5.03 13.73 -35.85
C THR A 224 5.05 12.96 -37.17
N ALA A 225 5.20 11.63 -37.12
CA ALA A 225 5.13 10.80 -38.34
C ALA A 225 3.74 10.82 -39.02
N ARG A 226 2.65 10.95 -38.25
CA ARG A 226 1.30 11.10 -38.83
C ARG A 226 1.12 12.45 -39.50
N GLU A 227 1.60 13.51 -38.86
CA GLU A 227 1.52 14.87 -39.38
C GLU A 227 2.31 14.97 -40.69
N ALA A 228 3.55 14.49 -40.72
CA ALA A 228 4.35 14.47 -41.94
C ALA A 228 3.69 13.66 -43.08
N LEU A 229 3.06 12.52 -42.79
CA LEU A 229 2.27 11.77 -43.78
C LEU A 229 1.04 12.53 -44.28
N LYS A 230 0.41 13.33 -43.41
CA LYS A 230 -0.73 14.16 -43.78
C LYS A 230 -0.28 15.28 -44.71
N ASP A 231 0.82 15.93 -44.39
CA ASP A 231 1.41 17.00 -45.20
C ASP A 231 1.83 16.46 -46.57
N ALA A 232 2.50 15.30 -46.62
CA ALA A 232 2.83 14.62 -47.87
C ALA A 232 1.62 14.33 -48.75
N HIS A 233 0.51 13.92 -48.14
CA HIS A 233 -0.74 13.68 -48.85
C HIS A 233 -1.42 14.98 -49.30
N GLU A 234 -1.30 16.08 -48.55
CA GLU A 234 -1.78 17.40 -48.94
C GLU A 234 -0.98 17.95 -50.14
N SER A 235 0.35 17.91 -50.08
CA SER A 235 1.21 18.29 -51.23
C SER A 235 0.90 17.46 -52.49
N LEU A 236 0.60 16.16 -52.32
CA LEU A 236 0.20 15.32 -53.44
C LEU A 236 -1.17 15.74 -54.03
N ARG A 237 -2.11 16.24 -53.22
CA ARG A 237 -3.37 16.80 -53.72
C ARG A 237 -3.14 18.07 -54.51
N ASP A 238 -2.24 18.93 -54.07
CA ASP A 238 -1.89 20.15 -54.80
C ASP A 238 -1.27 19.81 -56.16
N ALA A 239 -0.40 18.80 -56.21
CA ALA A 239 0.12 18.25 -57.47
C ALA A 239 -1.00 17.70 -58.37
N VAL A 240 -1.99 16.99 -57.80
CA VAL A 240 -3.18 16.53 -58.54
C VAL A 240 -3.98 17.68 -59.12
N GLU A 241 -4.17 18.77 -58.38
CA GLU A 241 -4.88 19.96 -58.88
C GLU A 241 -4.11 20.67 -59.98
N ALA A 242 -2.79 20.80 -59.87
CA ALA A 242 -1.95 21.36 -60.92
C ALA A 242 -2.07 20.55 -62.22
N ILE A 243 -1.97 19.22 -62.15
CA ILE A 243 -2.18 18.31 -63.28
C ILE A 243 -3.63 18.38 -63.80
N ARG A 244 -4.58 18.55 -62.87
CA ARG A 244 -5.99 18.97 -63.04
C ARG A 244 -6.13 20.05 -64.11
N ASN A 245 -5.58 21.20 -63.74
CA ASN A 245 -5.75 22.46 -64.44
C ASN A 245 -5.03 22.46 -65.79
N LEU A 246 -3.86 21.82 -65.89
CA LEU A 246 -3.16 21.63 -67.18
C LEU A 246 -4.00 20.89 -68.23
N LYS A 247 -4.71 19.84 -67.82
CA LYS A 247 -5.58 19.10 -68.77
C LYS A 247 -6.79 19.90 -69.21
N LEU A 248 -7.36 20.71 -68.31
CA LEU A 248 -8.49 21.56 -68.64
C LEU A 248 -8.06 22.66 -69.63
N SER A 249 -6.90 23.29 -69.41
CA SER A 249 -6.38 24.30 -70.34
C SER A 249 -6.05 23.71 -71.71
N ALA A 250 -5.40 22.54 -71.76
CA ALA A 250 -5.11 21.85 -73.02
C ALA A 250 -6.39 21.46 -73.79
N SER A 251 -7.42 20.98 -73.09
CA SER A 251 -8.71 20.65 -73.71
C SER A 251 -9.47 21.86 -74.24
N VAL A 252 -9.34 23.03 -73.60
CA VAL A 252 -9.99 24.26 -74.08
C VAL A 252 -9.28 24.80 -75.31
N LEU A 253 -7.95 24.74 -75.36
CA LEU A 253 -7.17 25.14 -76.54
C LEU A 253 -7.51 24.28 -77.77
N ASN A 254 -7.55 22.96 -77.61
CA ASN A 254 -7.91 22.03 -78.71
C ASN A 254 -9.38 22.12 -79.16
N ALA A 255 -10.26 22.78 -78.40
CA ALA A 255 -11.67 22.96 -78.78
C ALA A 255 -11.94 24.28 -79.52
N VAL A 256 -10.93 25.15 -79.62
CA VAL A 256 -11.03 26.48 -80.26
C VAL A 256 -10.36 26.50 -81.65
N GLU A 257 -9.54 25.49 -81.99
CA GLU A 257 -9.04 25.22 -83.34
C GLU A 257 -9.98 24.31 -84.16
#